data_AF-A0A534AUB5-F1
#
_entry.id   AF-A0A534AUB5-F1
#
_cell.length_a   1.000
_cell.length_b   1.000
_cell.length_c   1.000
_cell.angle_alpha   90.00
_cell.angle_beta   90.00
_cell.angle_gamma   90.00
#
_symmetry.space_group_name_H-M   'P 1'
#
loop_
_entity.id
_entity.type
_entity.pdbx_description
1 polymer ?
#
loop_
_entity_poly.entity_id
_entity_poly.type
_entity_poly.pdbx_seq_one_letter_code
_entity_poly.pdbx_strand_id
1 'polypeptide(L)' 'MKAAAPRSCLFGLLVVLAGAAPCARADDLKVLNDDAHFAEGPIWYHGKLYYVEYDRNSVTTWDGARNAVFWS' A
#
# COMPACT_ATOMS: atom_id res chain seq x y z
N MET A 1 -3.92 46.25 19.11
CA MET A 1 -4.98 46.08 18.11
C MET A 1 -4.74 44.75 17.40
N LYS A 2 -5.61 43.74 17.53
CA LYS A 2 -5.48 42.48 16.76
C LYS A 2 -6.21 42.66 15.44
N ALA A 3 -5.47 42.66 14.32
CA ALA A 3 -6.07 42.68 13.00
C ALA A 3 -6.85 41.38 12.79
N ALA A 4 -8.16 41.46 12.58
CA ALA A 4 -8.97 40.32 12.19
C ALA A 4 -8.63 39.96 10.75
N ALA A 5 -8.30 38.69 10.49
CA ALA A 5 -8.02 38.23 9.13
C ALA A 5 -9.25 38.46 8.23
N PRO A 6 -9.06 38.99 7.00
CA PRO A 6 -10.18 39.25 6.10
C PRO A 6 -10.89 37.94 5.75
N ARG A 7 -12.23 37.98 5.69
CA ARG A 7 -13.09 36.80 5.45
C ARG A 7 -12.67 35.96 4.23
N SER A 8 -12.09 36.60 3.22
CA SER A 8 -11.56 35.96 2.00
C SER A 8 -10.37 35.03 2.28
N CYS A 9 -9.50 35.37 3.23
CA CYS A 9 -8.39 34.51 3.66
C CYS A 9 -8.90 33.28 4.42
N LEU A 10 -9.95 33.45 5.23
CA LEU A 10 -10.57 32.32 5.94
C LEU A 10 -11.20 31.32 4.97
N PHE A 11 -11.84 31.83 3.91
CA PHE A 11 -12.46 31.00 2.88
C PHE A 11 -11.42 30.24 2.06
N GLY A 12 -10.33 30.89 1.66
CA GLY A 12 -9.22 30.24 0.96
C GLY A 12 -8.58 29.12 1.79
N LEU A 13 -8.40 29.35 3.09
CA LEU A 13 -7.87 28.34 4.00
C LEU A 13 -8.81 27.12 4.13
N LEU A 14 -10.13 27.35 4.18
CA LEU A 14 -11.13 26.29 4.25
C LEU A 14 -11.12 25.40 3.00
N VAL A 15 -10.92 25.98 1.81
CA VAL A 15 -10.82 25.25 0.55
C VAL A 15 -9.55 24.39 0.50
N VAL A 16 -8.42 24.92 0.96
CA VAL A 16 -7.15 24.18 1.03
C VAL A 16 -7.24 23.00 2.02
N LEU A 17 -7.83 23.24 3.20
CA LEU A 17 -8.02 22.20 4.22
C LEU A 17 -9.01 21.11 3.77
N ALA A 18 -10.06 21.46 3.03
CA ALA A 18 -11.01 20.50 2.48
C ALA A 18 -10.44 19.70 1.30
N GLY A 19 -9.55 20.30 0.50
CA GLY A 19 -8.94 19.67 -0.67
C GLY A 19 -7.74 18.77 -0.38
N ALA A 20 -7.07 18.94 0.77
CA ALA A 20 -5.87 18.17 1.13
C ALA A 20 -6.17 16.73 1.63
N ALA A 21 -7.44 16.38 1.86
CA ALA A 21 -7.84 15.16 2.54
C ALA A 21 -7.73 13.82 1.76
N PRO A 22 -7.69 13.73 0.41
CA PRO A 22 -7.65 12.41 -0.23
C PRO A 22 -6.23 11.82 -0.43
N CYS A 23 -5.16 12.58 -0.22
CA CYS A 23 -3.84 12.23 -0.76
C CYS A 23 -3.08 11.11 -0.01
N ALA A 24 -3.67 10.48 1.01
CA ALA A 24 -2.98 9.45 1.80
C ALA A 24 -3.95 8.43 2.42
N ARG A 25 -4.88 7.86 1.65
CA ARG A 25 -5.54 6.62 2.09
C ARG A 25 -4.55 5.49 1.91
N ALA A 26 -3.89 5.09 2.99
CA ALA A 26 -3.26 3.77 3.04
C ALA A 26 -4.36 2.74 2.75
N ASP A 27 -4.05 1.78 1.87
CA ASP A 27 -4.96 0.69 1.57
C ASP A 27 -5.17 -0.17 2.83
N ASP A 28 -6.30 -0.88 2.89
CA ASP A 28 -6.56 -1.78 4.02
C ASP A 28 -5.56 -2.95 4.01
N LEU A 29 -5.22 -3.44 5.21
CA LEU A 29 -4.38 -4.63 5.36
C LEU A 29 -5.04 -5.82 4.65
N LYS A 30 -4.33 -6.39 3.68
CA LYS A 30 -4.77 -7.56 2.92
C LYS A 30 -3.84 -8.73 3.17
N VAL A 31 -4.41 -9.87 3.56
CA VAL A 31 -3.69 -11.15 3.58
C VAL A 31 -3.44 -11.58 2.14
N LEU A 32 -2.17 -11.72 1.78
CA LEU A 32 -1.75 -12.05 0.41
C LEU A 32 -1.88 -13.54 0.13
N ASN A 33 -1.35 -14.36 1.06
CA ASN A 33 -1.40 -15.80 1.07
C ASN A 33 -1.55 -16.24 2.54
N ASP A 34 -2.70 -16.80 2.89
CA ASP A 34 -3.00 -17.32 4.24
C ASP A 34 -2.42 -18.71 4.48
N ASP A 35 -1.95 -19.38 3.42
CA ASP A 35 -1.26 -20.65 3.41
C ASP A 35 0.23 -20.48 3.09
N ALA A 36 0.87 -19.40 3.55
CA ALA A 36 2.31 -19.17 3.34
C ALA A 36 3.16 -19.96 4.36
N HIS A 37 4.16 -20.72 3.88
CA HIS A 37 4.99 -21.59 4.75
C HIS A 37 6.44 -21.12 4.79
N PHE A 38 6.85 -20.52 5.92
CA PHE A 38 8.21 -20.01 6.15
C PHE A 38 8.75 -19.17 4.97
N ALA A 39 7.98 -18.14 4.60
CA ALA A 39 8.32 -17.28 3.47
C ALA A 39 9.59 -16.46 3.72
N GLU A 40 10.54 -16.47 2.79
CA GLU A 40 11.78 -15.71 2.86
C GLU A 40 12.03 -14.86 1.61
N GLY A 41 12.76 -13.76 1.79
CA GLY A 41 13.26 -12.92 0.69
C GLY A 41 12.16 -12.33 -0.18
N PRO A 42 11.14 -11.63 0.38
CA PRO A 42 10.15 -10.95 -0.44
C PRO A 42 10.81 -9.90 -1.33
N ILE A 43 10.78 -10.13 -2.65
CA ILE A 43 11.33 -9.21 -3.66
C ILE A 43 10.22 -8.79 -4.61
N TRP A 44 10.10 -7.49 -4.84
CA TRP A 44 9.22 -6.97 -5.88
C TRP A 44 10.00 -6.81 -7.19
N TYR A 45 9.59 -7.51 -8.25
CA TYR A 45 10.26 -7.50 -9.55
C TYR A 45 9.23 -7.69 -10.68
N HIS A 46 9.35 -6.91 -11.76
CA HIS A 46 8.45 -7.02 -12.93
C HIS A 46 6.93 -7.02 -12.58
N GLY A 47 6.53 -6.22 -11.59
CA GLY A 47 5.13 -6.09 -11.19
C GLY A 47 4.57 -7.28 -10.38
N LYS A 48 5.44 -8.16 -9.87
CA LYS A 48 5.06 -9.28 -9.01
C LYS A 48 5.91 -9.28 -7.74
N LEU A 49 5.33 -9.75 -6.64
CA LEU A 49 6.08 -10.17 -5.47
C LEU A 49 6.60 -11.59 -5.70
N TYR A 50 7.84 -11.86 -5.34
CA TYR A 50 8.48 -13.18 -5.31
C TYR A 50 8.90 -13.48 -3.88
N TYR A 51 8.72 -14.72 -3.43
CA TYR A 51 9.24 -15.20 -2.15
C TYR A 51 9.48 -16.71 -2.22
N VAL A 52 10.47 -17.19 -1.46
CA VAL A 52 10.78 -18.62 -1.31
C VAL A 52 9.92 -19.19 -0.17
N GLU A 53 9.35 -20.37 -0.36
CA GLU A 53 8.68 -21.14 0.70
C GLU A 53 9.53 -22.35 1.06
N TYR A 54 10.29 -22.25 2.16
CA TYR A 54 11.31 -23.24 2.51
C TYR A 54 10.74 -24.64 2.74
N ASP A 55 9.63 -24.75 3.46
CA ASP A 55 8.99 -26.04 3.75
C ASP A 55 8.47 -26.73 2.48
N ARG A 56 8.09 -25.94 1.48
CA ARG A 56 7.55 -26.44 0.20
C ARG A 56 8.60 -26.60 -0.88
N ASN A 57 9.84 -26.17 -0.63
CA ASN A 57 10.92 -26.13 -1.61
C ASN A 57 10.47 -25.48 -2.94
N SER A 58 9.79 -24.33 -2.85
CA SER A 58 9.22 -23.66 -4.02
C SER A 58 9.42 -22.15 -3.98
N VAL A 59 9.36 -21.51 -5.15
CA VAL A 59 9.25 -20.05 -5.27
C VAL A 59 7.81 -19.72 -5.63
N THR A 60 7.17 -18.89 -4.81
CA THR A 60 5.80 -18.43 -5.03
C THR A 60 5.80 -16.97 -5.43
N THR A 61 4.90 -16.61 -6.34
CA THR A 61 4.70 -15.23 -6.80
C THR A 61 3.32 -14.71 -6.39
N TRP A 62 3.17 -13.38 -6.34
CA TRP A 62 1.86 -12.70 -6.27
C TRP A 62 1.80 -11.58 -7.30
N ASP A 63 0.71 -11.51 -8.06
CA ASP A 63 0.58 -10.63 -9.22
C ASP A 63 -0.35 -9.43 -9.03
N GLY A 64 -0.77 -9.15 -7.80
CA GLY A 64 -1.83 -8.19 -7.50
C GLY A 64 -3.18 -8.84 -7.18
N ALA A 65 -3.41 -10.05 -7.68
CA ALA A 65 -4.68 -10.75 -7.53
C ALA A 65 -4.53 -12.12 -6.87
N ARG A 66 -3.54 -12.92 -7.27
CA ARG A 66 -3.41 -14.33 -6.87
C ARG A 66 -1.97 -14.77 -6.68
N ASN A 67 -1.80 -15.85 -5.93
CA ASN A 67 -0.53 -16.56 -5.83
C ASN A 67 -0.37 -17.62 -6.93
N ALA A 68 0.87 -17.87 -7.33
CA ALA A 68 1.22 -18.96 -8.25
C ALA A 68 2.65 -19.46 -7.96
N VAL A 69 2.84 -20.78 -8.04
CA VAL A 69 4.17 -21.40 -8.01
C VAL A 69 4.91 -21.01 -9.28
N PHE A 70 6.05 -20.35 -9.12
CA PHE A 70 6.94 -19.97 -10.20
C PHE A 70 7.97 -21.06 -10.49
N TRP A 71 8.43 -21.76 -9.45
CA TRP A 71 9.43 -22.82 -9.55
C TRP A 71 9.29 -23.84 -8.41
N SER A 72 9.52 -25.12 -8.71
CA SER A 72 9.49 -26.27 -7.80
C SER A 72 10.27 -27.45 -8.38
#